data_AF-A0A409WZ70-F1
#
_entry.id   AF-A0A409WZ70-F1
#
_cell.length_a   1.000
_cell.length_b   1.000
_cell.length_c   1.000
_cell.angle_alpha   90.00
_cell.angle_beta   90.00
_cell.angle_gamma   90.00
#
_symmetry.space_group_name_H-M   'P 1'
#
loop_
_entity.id
_entity.type
_entity.pdbx_description
1 polymer ?
#
loop_
_entity_poly.entity_id
_entity_poly.type
_entity_poly.pdbx_seq_one_letter_code
_entity_poly.pdbx_strand_id
1 'polypeptide(L)'
;MFYRFLADPSQVPTDLLPASFSSTEPALPSLEIFDCAGYKPPAWETIVGLVKPISATGVLHRRPLKSVKVHCIEIDGPRAPYIPKDVIQQLVELVDVKFKFTIDLCMSQQGIRVDWWQASVEGMKDA
;
A
#
# COMPACT_ATOMS: atom_id res chain seq x y z
N MET A 1 -6.19 -4.08 11.89
CA MET A 1 -5.26 -3.65 12.95
C MET A 1 -3.84 -4.18 12.76
N PHE A 2 -3.62 -5.42 12.30
CA PHE A 2 -2.29 -6.00 12.08
C PHE A 2 -1.35 -5.21 11.15
N TYR A 3 -1.87 -4.61 10.08
CA TYR A 3 -1.02 -3.96 9.07
C TYR A 3 -0.34 -2.66 9.54
N ARG A 4 -0.81 -2.04 10.63
CA ARG A 4 -0.16 -0.84 11.18
C ARG A 4 1.22 -1.14 11.76
N PHE A 5 1.38 -2.27 12.44
CA PHE A 5 2.66 -2.71 12.99
C PHE A 5 3.69 -3.02 11.91
N LEU A 6 3.22 -3.42 10.73
CA LEU A 6 4.09 -3.66 9.58
C LEU A 6 4.58 -2.36 8.93
N ALA A 7 3.90 -1.24 9.14
CA ALA A 7 4.26 0.05 8.56
C ALA A 7 5.12 0.92 9.50
N ASP A 8 4.95 0.77 10.82
CA ASP A 8 5.65 1.58 11.82
C ASP A 8 6.09 0.73 13.03
N PRO A 9 7.36 0.29 13.08
CA PRO A 9 7.86 -0.51 14.19
C PRO A 9 7.97 0.28 15.51
N SER A 10 7.88 1.62 15.49
CA SER A 10 7.94 2.44 16.71
C SER A 10 6.67 2.37 17.58
N GLN A 11 5.59 1.80 17.04
CA GLN A 11 4.31 1.64 17.76
C GLN A 11 4.17 0.30 18.50
N VAL A 12 5.22 -0.51 18.54
CA VAL A 12 5.24 -1.74 19.33
C VAL A 12 5.64 -1.41 20.77
N PRO A 13 4.80 -1.71 21.79
CA PRO A 13 5.18 -1.54 23.19
C PRO A 13 6.46 -2.30 23.49
N THR A 14 7.48 -1.60 23.97
CA THR A 14 8.82 -2.12 24.27
C THR A 14 8.79 -3.30 25.24
N ASP A 15 7.75 -3.40 26.06
CA ASP A 15 7.61 -4.37 27.15
C ASP A 15 7.29 -5.81 26.70
N LEU A 16 7.02 -6.03 25.40
CA LEU A 16 6.72 -7.36 24.85
C LEU A 16 7.84 -7.94 23.98
N LEU A 17 8.99 -7.27 23.86
CA LEU A 17 10.10 -7.76 23.04
C LEU A 17 11.07 -8.62 23.88
N PRO A 18 11.32 -9.90 23.52
CA PRO A 18 12.45 -10.63 24.05
C PRO A 18 13.73 -9.83 23.76
N ALA A 19 14.57 -9.67 24.78
CA ALA A 19 15.83 -8.94 24.72
C ALA A 19 16.84 -9.63 23.77
N SER A 20 16.66 -9.48 22.45
CA SER A 20 17.64 -9.80 21.40
C SER A 20 17.05 -9.61 19.99
N PHE A 21 16.39 -8.48 19.72
CA PHE A 21 16.24 -8.03 18.34
C PHE A 21 17.28 -6.95 18.07
N SER A 22 18.43 -7.39 17.58
CA SER A 22 19.36 -6.53 16.83
C SER A 22 18.55 -5.88 15.70
N SER A 23 18.23 -4.60 15.85
CA SER A 23 17.36 -3.80 14.97
C SER A 23 17.96 -3.51 13.57
N THR A 24 18.79 -4.40 13.05
CA THR A 24 19.46 -4.23 11.75
C THR A 24 18.67 -4.80 10.58
N GLU A 25 17.74 -5.72 10.81
CA GLU A 25 16.96 -6.32 9.72
C GLU A 25 15.49 -5.86 9.77
N PRO A 26 14.91 -5.44 8.62
CA PRO A 26 13.48 -5.13 8.57
C PRO A 26 12.70 -6.38 8.94
N ALA A 27 11.60 -6.23 9.69
CA ALA A 27 10.77 -7.36 10.16
C ALA A 27 10.19 -8.25 9.04
N LEU A 28 10.30 -7.80 7.78
CA LEU A 28 9.86 -8.50 6.57
C LEU A 28 10.93 -8.38 5.46
N PRO A 29 12.12 -8.98 5.63
CA PRO A 29 13.24 -8.80 4.70
C PRO A 29 13.02 -9.52 3.38
N SER A 30 12.01 -10.39 3.28
CA SER A 30 11.71 -11.21 2.10
C SER A 30 10.34 -10.94 1.48
N LEU A 31 9.60 -9.93 1.94
CA LEU A 31 8.28 -9.62 1.38
C LEU A 31 8.45 -8.91 0.03
N GLU A 32 8.42 -9.69 -1.06
CA GLU A 32 8.51 -9.15 -2.42
C GLU A 32 7.16 -8.80 -3.03
N ILE A 33 6.08 -9.40 -2.53
CA ILE A 33 4.72 -9.23 -3.06
C ILE A 33 3.77 -8.96 -1.90
N PHE A 34 3.06 -7.84 -1.97
CA PHE A 34 1.95 -7.54 -1.08
C PHE A 34 0.64 -7.63 -1.86
N ASP A 35 -0.33 -8.39 -1.34
CA ASP A 35 -1.67 -8.53 -1.91
C ASP A 35 -2.71 -8.29 -0.81
N CYS A 36 -3.63 -7.36 -1.07
CA CYS A 36 -4.67 -6.98 -0.14
C CYS A 36 -6.02 -6.94 -0.87
N ALA A 37 -6.98 -7.72 -0.37
CA ALA A 37 -8.35 -7.73 -0.85
C ALA A 37 -9.33 -7.31 0.26
N GLY A 38 -10.36 -6.55 -0.08
CA GLY A 38 -11.37 -6.14 0.91
C GLY A 38 -12.55 -5.37 0.33
N TYR A 39 -13.56 -5.14 1.19
CA TYR A 39 -14.78 -4.39 0.84
C TYR A 39 -14.65 -2.88 0.97
N LYS A 40 -13.47 -2.39 1.34
CA LYS A 40 -13.18 -0.98 1.55
C LYS A 40 -11.80 -0.65 0.97
N PRO A 41 -11.58 0.60 0.53
CA PRO A 41 -10.26 1.06 0.15
C PRO A 41 -9.27 0.79 1.28
N PRO A 42 -8.02 0.39 0.97
CA PRO A 42 -7.00 0.25 1.99
C PRO A 42 -6.66 1.61 2.60
N ALA A 43 -6.07 1.59 3.79
CA ALA A 43 -5.37 2.76 4.30
C ALA A 43 -4.13 3.02 3.42
N TRP A 44 -4.21 4.02 2.54
CA TRP A 44 -3.17 4.32 1.56
C TRP A 44 -1.82 4.64 2.21
N GLU A 45 -1.83 5.22 3.41
CA GLU A 45 -0.64 5.51 4.21
C GLU A 45 0.12 4.22 4.56
N THR A 46 -0.61 3.12 4.74
CA THR A 46 -0.02 1.79 5.00
C THR A 46 0.69 1.29 3.76
N ILE A 47 0.10 1.47 2.57
CA ILE A 47 0.72 1.06 1.30
C ILE A 47 2.03 1.81 1.09
N VAL A 48 2.04 3.12 1.31
CA VAL A 48 3.24 3.96 1.23
C VAL A 48 4.31 3.50 2.23
N GLY A 49 3.92 3.24 3.49
CA GLY A 49 4.84 2.75 4.52
C GLY A 49 5.43 1.37 4.24
N LEU A 50 4.72 0.53 3.47
CA LEU A 50 5.24 -0.76 3.03
C LEU A 50 6.33 -0.61 1.97
N VAL A 51 6.23 0.36 1.06
CA VAL A 51 7.21 0.52 -0.03
C VAL A 51 8.36 1.46 0.31
N LYS A 52 8.19 2.38 1.28
CA LYS A 52 9.28 3.27 1.70
C LYS A 52 10.35 2.50 2.50
N PRO A 53 11.65 2.81 2.29
CA PRO A 53 12.70 2.29 3.14
C PRO A 53 12.51 2.74 4.59
N ILE A 54 12.77 1.86 5.54
CA ILE A 54 12.60 2.13 6.98
C ILE A 54 13.71 3.07 7.52
N SER A 55 14.86 3.15 6.82
CA SER A 55 16.00 3.96 7.25
C SER A 55 16.26 5.17 6.36
N ALA A 56 16.39 6.34 6.98
CA ALA A 56 16.83 7.59 6.36
C ALA A 56 18.36 7.67 6.14
N THR A 57 19.14 6.75 6.71
CA THR A 57 20.62 6.82 6.70
C THR A 57 21.28 6.29 5.42
N GLY A 58 20.52 6.12 4.33
CA GLY A 58 21.06 5.72 3.04
C GLY A 58 21.51 4.25 2.94
N VAL A 59 21.49 3.49 4.04
CA VAL A 59 21.65 2.05 3.98
C VAL A 59 20.37 1.45 3.39
N LEU A 60 20.54 0.83 2.23
CA LEU A 60 19.55 0.20 1.34
C LEU A 60 18.76 -0.96 1.99
N HIS A 61 18.24 -0.80 3.20
CA HIS A 61 17.19 -1.69 3.72
C HIS A 61 15.84 -1.25 3.12
N ARG A 62 15.80 -1.12 1.78
CA ARG A 62 14.55 -1.10 1.04
C ARG A 62 13.93 -2.47 1.22
N ARG A 63 12.67 -2.52 1.64
CA ARG A 63 11.90 -3.77 1.55
C ARG A 63 11.93 -4.20 0.08
N PRO A 64 12.13 -5.49 -0.23
CA PRO A 64 12.29 -5.94 -1.61
C PRO A 64 10.95 -6.00 -2.36
N LEU A 65 9.97 -5.17 -2.00
CA LEU A 65 8.65 -5.17 -2.62
C LEU A 65 8.78 -4.84 -4.10
N LYS A 66 8.56 -5.85 -4.94
CA LYS A 66 8.49 -5.75 -6.40
C LYS A 66 7.06 -5.52 -6.87
N SER A 67 6.06 -5.90 -6.06
CA SER A 67 4.66 -5.74 -6.43
C SER A 67 3.74 -5.47 -5.25
N VAL A 68 2.81 -4.55 -5.46
CA VAL A 68 1.70 -4.26 -4.55
C VAL A 68 0.39 -4.39 -5.32
N LYS A 69 -0.49 -5.26 -4.82
CA LYS A 69 -1.81 -5.51 -5.38
C LYS A 69 -2.87 -5.12 -4.36
N VAL A 70 -3.85 -4.35 -4.83
CA VAL A 70 -5.04 -3.99 -4.05
C VAL A 70 -6.25 -4.36 -4.88
N HIS A 71 -7.14 -5.13 -4.29
CA HIS A 71 -8.44 -5.47 -4.86
C HIS A 71 -9.54 -5.02 -3.90
N CYS A 72 -10.32 -4.04 -4.33
CA CYS A 72 -11.43 -3.51 -3.56
C CYS A 72 -12.75 -3.95 -4.19
N ILE A 73 -13.73 -4.30 -3.37
CA ILE A 73 -15.10 -4.57 -3.79
C ILE A 73 -15.97 -3.48 -3.17
N GLU A 74 -16.47 -2.54 -3.97
CA GLU A 74 -17.28 -1.43 -3.47
C GLU A 74 -18.75 -1.83 -3.43
N ILE A 75 -19.30 -1.86 -2.22
CA ILE A 75 -20.69 -2.27 -1.96
C ILE A 75 -21.59 -1.03 -1.74
N ASP A 76 -21.06 0.12 -1.33
CA ASP A 76 -21.85 1.23 -0.75
C ASP A 76 -22.01 2.49 -1.65
N GLY A 77 -21.85 2.36 -2.97
CA GLY A 77 -22.33 3.36 -3.94
C GLY A 77 -21.25 4.10 -4.75
N PRO A 78 -21.61 5.14 -5.53
CA PRO A 78 -20.85 5.61 -6.70
C PRO A 78 -19.63 6.47 -6.37
N ARG A 79 -19.29 6.65 -5.10
CA ARG A 79 -18.11 7.42 -4.71
C ARG A 79 -16.95 6.46 -4.53
N ALA A 80 -16.49 5.85 -5.62
CA ALA A 80 -15.20 5.19 -5.60
C ALA A 80 -14.15 6.25 -5.21
N PRO A 81 -13.52 6.18 -4.02
CA PRO A 81 -12.55 7.18 -3.66
C PRO A 81 -11.32 6.95 -4.53
N TYR A 82 -11.03 7.91 -5.40
CA TYR A 82 -9.75 7.96 -6.09
C TYR A 82 -8.63 7.86 -5.06
N ILE A 83 -7.50 7.28 -5.48
CA ILE A 83 -6.29 7.30 -4.67
C ILE A 83 -5.94 8.77 -4.41
N PRO A 84 -5.67 9.18 -3.15
CA PRO A 84 -5.25 10.53 -2.84
C PRO A 84 -4.05 10.95 -3.71
N LYS A 85 -4.06 12.19 -4.23
CA LYS A 85 -3.04 12.68 -5.17
C LYS A 85 -1.62 12.61 -4.59
N ASP A 86 -1.49 12.95 -3.32
CA ASP A 86 -0.24 12.88 -2.56
C ASP A 86 0.30 11.45 -2.44
N VAL A 87 -0.59 10.46 -2.35
CA VAL A 87 -0.23 9.05 -2.37
C VAL A 87 0.25 8.65 -3.76
N ILE A 88 -0.48 9.00 -4.82
CA ILE A 88 -0.08 8.67 -6.19
C ILE A 88 1.31 9.23 -6.48
N GLN A 89 1.55 10.50 -6.14
CA GLN A 89 2.85 11.16 -6.33
C GLN A 89 3.98 10.38 -5.67
N GLN A 90 3.79 9.92 -4.43
CA GLN A 90 4.78 9.12 -3.73
C GLN A 90 4.99 7.74 -4.37
N LEU A 91 3.94 7.15 -4.94
CA LEU A 91 4.01 5.82 -5.56
C LEU A 91 4.65 5.88 -6.96
N VAL A 92 4.42 6.93 -7.76
CA VAL A 92 5.06 7.06 -9.09
C VAL A 92 6.57 7.28 -9.03
N GLU A 93 7.09 7.80 -7.91
CA GLU A 93 8.54 7.91 -7.66
C GLU A 93 9.21 6.53 -7.50
N LEU A 94 8.44 5.47 -7.26
CA LEU A 94 8.93 4.12 -6.99
C LEU A 94 8.92 3.26 -8.27
N VAL A 95 9.83 3.58 -9.19
CA VAL A 95 9.92 2.95 -10.52
C VAL A 95 10.17 1.43 -10.49
N ASP A 96 10.74 0.92 -9.41
CA ASP A 96 11.08 -0.51 -9.25
C ASP A 96 9.90 -1.35 -8.73
N VAL A 97 8.76 -0.73 -8.42
CA VAL A 97 7.60 -1.39 -7.80
C VAL A 97 6.40 -1.39 -8.74
N LYS A 98 5.83 -2.57 -9.00
CA LYS A 98 4.62 -2.72 -9.81
C LYS A 98 3.35 -2.59 -8.97
N PHE A 99 2.58 -1.53 -9.23
CA PHE A 99 1.27 -1.31 -8.62
C PHE A 99 0.14 -1.89 -9.50
N LYS A 100 -0.78 -2.61 -8.87
CA LYS A 100 -2.03 -3.05 -9.50
C LYS A 100 -3.18 -2.84 -8.54
N PHE A 101 -3.92 -1.75 -8.72
CA PHE A 101 -5.05 -1.40 -7.89
C PHE A 101 -6.32 -1.52 -8.71
N THR A 102 -7.23 -2.39 -8.29
CA THR A 102 -8.48 -2.64 -9.01
C THR A 102 -9.66 -2.56 -8.05
N ILE A 103 -10.76 -1.99 -8.53
CA ILE A 103 -12.04 -1.95 -7.82
C ILE A 103 -13.11 -2.65 -8.64
N ASP A 104 -13.91 -3.48 -8.00
CA ASP A 104 -15.12 -4.05 -8.57
C ASP A 104 -16.34 -3.28 -8.03
N LEU A 105 -17.10 -2.67 -8.95
CA LEU A 105 -18.31 -1.90 -8.64
C LEU A 105 -19.53 -2.80 -8.71
N CYS A 106 -19.92 -3.38 -7.57
CA CYS A 106 -21.01 -4.36 -7.47
C CYS A 106 -22.41 -3.79 -7.77
N MET A 107 -22.57 -2.46 -7.80
CA MET A 107 -23.86 -1.80 -8.05
C MET A 107 -24.30 -1.80 -9.53
N SER A 108 -23.42 -2.19 -10.46
CA SER A 108 -23.77 -2.27 -11.88
C SER A 108 -24.21 -3.69 -12.22
N GLN A 109 -25.31 -3.86 -12.97
CA GLN A 109 -25.83 -5.18 -13.39
C GLN A 109 -24.82 -6.03 -14.18
N GLN A 110 -23.69 -5.45 -14.60
CA GLN A 110 -22.61 -6.10 -15.34
C GLN A 110 -21.30 -6.22 -14.57
N GLY A 111 -21.20 -5.73 -13.31
CA GLY A 111 -19.96 -5.78 -12.54
C GLY A 111 -18.81 -5.05 -13.25
N ILE A 112 -18.78 -3.73 -13.16
CA ILE A 112 -17.70 -2.94 -13.76
C ILE A 112 -16.44 -3.07 -12.90
N ARG A 113 -15.39 -3.64 -13.48
CA ARG A 113 -14.04 -3.59 -12.92
C ARG A 113 -13.30 -2.37 -13.45
N VAL A 114 -12.80 -1.54 -12.54
CA VAL A 114 -12.01 -0.34 -12.88
C VAL A 114 -10.57 -0.55 -12.46
N ASP A 115 -9.63 -0.21 -13.35
CA ASP A 115 -8.22 -0.04 -12.98
C ASP A 115 -8.07 1.30 -12.25
N TRP A 116 -8.05 1.21 -10.92
CA TRP A 116 -7.98 2.37 -10.04
C TRP A 116 -6.66 3.11 -10.18
N TRP A 117 -5.56 2.39 -10.43
CA TRP A 117 -4.26 3.01 -10.61
C TRP A 117 -4.23 3.85 -11.88
N GLN A 118 -4.65 3.27 -13.02
CA GLN A 118 -4.68 3.98 -14.29
C GLN A 118 -5.62 5.20 -14.24
N ALA A 119 -6.85 5.03 -13.73
CA ALA A 119 -7.81 6.13 -13.62
C ALA A 119 -7.28 7.28 -12.74
N SER A 120 -6.59 6.94 -11.64
CA SER A 120 -5.99 7.92 -10.74
C SER A 120 -4.79 8.66 -11.36
N VAL A 121 -3.94 7.97 -12.12
CA VAL A 121 -2.78 8.58 -12.80
C VAL A 121 -3.21 9.47 -13.97
N GLU A 122 -4.23 9.07 -14.72
CA GLU A 122 -4.80 9.88 -15.82
C GLU A 122 -5.45 11.16 -15.29
N GLY A 123 -6.25 11.06 -14.22
CA GLY A 123 -6.87 12.22 -13.59
C GLY A 123 -5.89 13.23 -12.96
N MET A 124 -4.60 12.89 -12.83
CA MET A 124 -3.55 13.87 -12.46
C MET A 124 -3.07 14.73 -13.64
N LYS A 125 -3.26 14.29 -14.89
CA LYS A 125 -2.79 15.02 -16.08
C LYS A 125 -3.74 16.11 -16.53
N ASP A 126 -5.01 16.01 -16.13
CA ASP A 126 -6.09 16.92 -16.51
C ASP A 126 -6.33 18.04 -15.46
N ALA A 127 -5.42 18.21 -14.49
CA ALA A 127 -5.50 19.19 -13.39
C ALA A 127 -4.34 20.18 -13.44
#